data_AF-A0A0G2B8K2-F1
#
_entry.id   AF-A0A0G2B8K2-F1
#
_cell.length_a   1.000
_cell.length_b   1.000
_cell.length_c   1.000
_cell.angle_alpha   90.00
_cell.angle_beta   90.00
_cell.angle_gamma   90.00
#
_symmetry.space_group_name_H-M   'P 1'
#
loop_
_entity.id
_entity.type
_entity.pdbx_description
1 polymer ?
#
loop_
_entity_poly.entity_id
_entity_poly.type
_entity_poly.pdbx_seq_one_letter_code
_entity_poly.pdbx_strand_id
1 'polypeptide(L)'
;MNEELFIKKVLTLEEDVRYIKEVMVTKDELRGWMDPITGTLDYLVKITTKMDTELTFMNHRLKETWDKVEAHDRDIARIKPLVGLI
;
A
#
# COMPACT_ATOMS: atom_id res chain seq x y z
N MET A 1 35.83 -47.44 26.49
CA MET A 1 34.55 -46.75 26.80
C MET A 1 34.52 -45.27 26.39
N ASN A 2 35.52 -44.74 25.66
CA ASN A 2 35.58 -43.31 25.27
C ASN A 2 35.29 -43.09 23.77
N GLU A 3 35.70 -44.03 22.90
CA GLU A 3 35.47 -43.94 21.46
C GLU A 3 34.00 -44.10 21.06
N GLU A 4 33.27 -45.08 21.61
CA GLU A 4 31.83 -45.25 21.29
C GLU A 4 31.00 -44.01 21.65
N LEU A 5 31.29 -43.38 22.79
CA LEU A 5 30.60 -42.16 23.20
C LEU A 5 30.95 -40.99 22.28
N PHE A 6 32.20 -40.92 21.83
CA PHE A 6 32.66 -39.92 20.86
C PHE A 6 31.99 -40.11 19.50
N ILE A 7 31.97 -41.34 18.97
CA ILE A 7 31.30 -41.69 17.71
C ILE A 7 29.82 -41.33 17.78
N LYS A 8 29.14 -41.70 18.88
CA LYS A 8 27.71 -41.37 19.06
C LYS A 8 27.46 -39.86 19.05
N LYS A 9 28.32 -39.07 19.71
CA LYS A 9 28.20 -37.60 19.70
C LYS A 9 28.42 -37.00 18.31
N VAL A 10 29.38 -37.51 17.55
CA VAL A 10 29.63 -37.03 16.19
C VAL A 10 28.42 -37.30 15.29
N LEU A 11 27.83 -38.49 15.37
CA LEU A 11 26.62 -38.84 14.60
C LEU A 11 25.44 -37.91 14.95
N THR A 12 25.20 -37.64 16.23
CA THR A 12 24.14 -36.72 16.65
C THR A 12 24.40 -35.29 16.14
N LEU A 13 25.64 -34.82 16.19
CA LEU A 13 26.02 -33.51 15.64
C LEU A 13 25.80 -33.43 14.12
N GLU A 14 26.09 -34.50 13.38
CA GLU A 14 25.83 -34.55 11.94
C GLU A 14 24.34 -34.49 11.60
N GLU A 15 23.50 -35.18 12.39
CA GLU A 15 22.05 -35.12 12.26
C GLU A 15 21.51 -33.72 12.59
N ASP A 16 21.96 -33.10 13.68
CA ASP A 16 21.57 -31.74 14.07
C ASP A 16 21.97 -30.72 13.00
N VAL A 17 23.19 -30.82 12.47
CA VAL A 17 23.67 -29.92 11.40
C VAL A 17 22.87 -30.12 10.11
N ARG A 18 22.47 -31.36 9.79
CA ARG A 18 21.62 -31.64 8.62
C ARG A 18 20.25 -31.02 8.80
N TYR A 19 19.62 -31.20 9.95
CA TYR A 19 18.33 -30.61 10.27
C TYR A 19 18.38 -29.07 10.21
N ILE A 20 19.42 -28.45 10.78
CA ILE A 20 19.62 -27.00 10.71
C ILE A 20 19.72 -26.55 9.26
N LYS A 21 20.45 -27.26 8.39
CA LYS A 21 20.55 -26.92 6.97
C LYS A 21 19.22 -27.06 6.22
N GLU A 22 18.38 -28.01 6.60
CA GLU A 22 17.06 -28.22 6.00
C GLU A 22 16.04 -27.16 6.43
N VAL A 23 16.14 -26.66 7.67
CA VAL A 23 15.18 -25.70 8.24
C VAL A 23 15.66 -24.25 8.13
N MET A 24 16.96 -24.02 7.93
CA MET A 24 17.49 -22.69 7.72
C MET A 24 17.00 -22.13 6.39
N VAL A 25 16.19 -21.07 6.49
CA VAL A 25 15.84 -20.25 5.34
C VAL A 25 17.11 -19.61 4.80
N THR A 26 17.36 -19.81 3.52
CA THR A 26 18.48 -19.24 2.80
C THR A 26 18.25 -17.77 2.49
N LYS A 27 19.34 -17.03 2.25
CA LYS A 27 19.26 -15.62 1.83
C LYS A 27 18.48 -15.44 0.52
N ASP A 28 18.52 -16.43 -0.37
CA ASP A 28 17.82 -16.38 -1.65
C ASP A 28 16.32 -16.65 -1.49
N GLU A 29 15.91 -17.51 -0.57
CA GLU A 29 14.49 -17.68 -0.21
C GLU A 29 13.91 -16.42 0.45
N LEU A 30 14.66 -15.78 1.36
CA LEU A 30 14.27 -14.48 1.92
C LEU A 30 14.08 -13.42 0.84
N ARG A 31 14.98 -13.37 -0.15
CA ARG A 31 14.83 -12.47 -1.31
C ARG A 31 13.58 -12.80 -2.13
N GLY A 32 13.35 -14.07 -2.41
CA GLY A 32 12.15 -14.54 -3.11
C GLY A 32 10.85 -14.15 -2.42
N TRP A 33 10.83 -14.03 -1.09
CA TRP A 33 9.68 -13.53 -0.34
C TRP A 33 9.61 -12.00 -0.30
N MET A 34 10.75 -11.33 -0.24
CA MET A 34 10.80 -9.86 -0.16
C MET A 34 10.43 -9.17 -1.46
N ASP A 35 10.87 -9.69 -2.62
CA ASP A 35 10.67 -9.03 -3.91
C ASP A 35 9.19 -8.85 -4.29
N PRO A 36 8.29 -9.84 -4.08
CA PRO A 36 6.86 -9.65 -4.28
C PRO A 36 6.23 -8.65 -3.29
N ILE A 37 6.71 -8.63 -2.04
CA ILE A 37 6.19 -7.72 -1.00
C ILE A 37 6.53 -6.28 -1.35
N THR A 38 7.78 -6.00 -1.71
CA THR A 38 8.22 -4.66 -2.12
C THR A 38 7.48 -4.20 -3.38
N GLY A 39 7.34 -5.08 -4.38
CA GLY A 39 6.56 -4.77 -5.58
C GLY A 39 5.08 -4.45 -5.30
N THR A 40 4.47 -5.19 -4.38
CA THR A 40 3.08 -4.94 -3.95
C THR A 40 2.94 -3.62 -3.21
N LEU A 41 3.88 -3.31 -2.30
CA LEU A 41 3.90 -2.04 -1.58
C LEU A 41 4.07 -0.86 -2.53
N ASP A 42 4.99 -0.94 -3.49
CA ASP A 42 5.17 0.10 -4.51
C ASP A 42 3.91 0.32 -5.34
N TYR A 43 3.19 -0.75 -5.68
CA TYR A 43 1.92 -0.65 -6.39
C TYR A 43 0.84 0.05 -5.57
N LEU A 44 0.70 -0.31 -4.29
CA LEU A 44 -0.24 0.34 -3.37
C LEU A 44 0.07 1.84 -3.20
N VAL A 45 1.35 2.19 -3.01
CA VAL A 45 1.78 3.59 -2.91
C VAL A 45 1.37 4.35 -4.16
N LYS A 46 1.64 3.82 -5.36
CA LYS A 46 1.25 4.46 -6.63
C LYS A 46 -0.26 4.69 -6.73
N ILE A 47 -1.08 3.71 -6.32
CA ILE A 47 -2.55 3.89 -6.30
C ILE A 47 -2.94 5.02 -5.37
N THR A 48 -2.43 5.02 -4.13
CA THR A 48 -2.80 6.04 -3.13
C THR A 48 -2.42 7.44 -3.59
N THR A 49 -1.20 7.63 -4.12
CA THR A 49 -0.76 8.92 -4.67
C THR A 49 -1.64 9.38 -5.83
N LYS A 50 -2.06 8.45 -6.70
CA LYS A 50 -2.96 8.76 -7.82
C LYS A 50 -4.34 9.19 -7.30
N MET A 51 -4.90 8.46 -6.33
CA MET A 51 -6.18 8.79 -5.70
C MET A 51 -6.16 10.18 -5.04
N ASP A 52 -5.11 10.51 -4.29
CA ASP A 52 -4.98 11.83 -3.65
C ASP A 52 -4.94 12.96 -4.68
N THR A 53 -4.25 12.73 -5.79
CA THR A 53 -4.20 13.68 -6.91
C THR A 53 -5.59 13.87 -7.53
N GLU A 54 -6.30 12.78 -7.82
CA GLU A 54 -7.65 12.82 -8.38
C GLU A 54 -8.64 13.51 -7.43
N LEU A 55 -8.58 13.22 -6.13
CA LEU A 55 -9.39 13.88 -5.09
C LEU A 55 -9.13 15.39 -5.05
N THR A 56 -7.87 15.81 -5.16
CA THR A 56 -7.50 17.22 -5.22
C THR A 56 -8.11 17.91 -6.43
N PHE A 57 -8.02 17.30 -7.62
CA PHE A 57 -8.65 17.83 -8.83
C PHE A 57 -10.17 17.90 -8.72
N MET A 58 -10.81 16.86 -8.19
CA MET A 58 -12.26 16.86 -7.99
C MET A 58 -12.70 17.96 -7.02
N ASN A 59 -11.97 18.16 -5.93
CA ASN A 59 -12.27 19.21 -4.95
C ASN A 59 -12.18 20.61 -5.58
N HIS A 60 -11.16 20.86 -6.39
CA HIS A 60 -11.03 22.13 -7.12
C HIS A 60 -12.22 22.35 -8.06
N ARG A 61 -12.60 21.33 -8.84
CA ARG A 61 -13.73 21.42 -9.79
C ARG A 61 -15.07 21.60 -9.08
N LEU A 62 -15.26 20.95 -7.94
CA LEU A 62 -16.45 21.13 -7.10
C LEU A 62 -16.54 22.56 -6.60
N LYS A 63 -15.43 23.14 -6.12
CA LYS A 63 -15.37 24.52 -5.69
C LYS A 63 -15.72 25.50 -6.81
N GLU A 64 -15.12 25.35 -7.99
CA GLU A 64 -15.44 26.20 -9.15
C GLU A 64 -16.91 26.11 -9.55
N THR A 65 -17.48 24.91 -9.46
CA THR A 65 -18.90 24.68 -9.78
C THR A 65 -19.80 25.33 -8.74
N TRP A 66 -19.45 25.22 -7.46
CA TRP A 66 -20.16 25.86 -6.37
C TRP A 66 -20.14 27.38 -6.49
N ASP A 67 -18.98 27.97 -6.78
CA ASP A 67 -18.82 29.42 -6.99
C ASP A 67 -19.71 29.92 -8.15
N LYS A 68 -19.85 29.12 -9.23
CA LYS A 68 -20.76 29.42 -10.35
C LYS A 68 -22.23 29.32 -9.95
N VAL A 69 -22.61 28.33 -9.17
CA VAL A 69 -23.98 28.20 -8.65
C VAL A 69 -24.33 29.41 -7.78
N GLU A 70 -23.45 29.82 -6.86
CA GLU A 70 -23.66 31.02 -6.05
C GLU A 70 -23.74 32.31 -6.88
N ALA A 71 -22.99 32.40 -7.98
CA ALA A 71 -23.11 33.51 -8.92
C ALA A 71 -24.48 33.50 -9.61
N HIS A 72 -24.92 32.35 -10.11
CA HIS A 72 -26.23 32.20 -10.75
C HIS A 72 -27.39 32.47 -9.80
N ASP A 73 -27.31 32.03 -8.55
CA ASP A 73 -28.33 32.32 -7.54
C ASP A 73 -28.45 33.83 -7.28
N ARG A 74 -27.31 34.54 -7.22
CA ARG A 74 -27.30 36.01 -7.10
C ARG A 74 -27.89 36.69 -8.33
N ASP A 75 -27.58 36.21 -9.53
CA ASP A 75 -28.13 36.77 -10.77
C ASP A 75 -29.64 36.52 -10.86
N ILE A 76 -30.10 35.32 -10.52
CA ILE A 76 -31.53 34.98 -10.46
C ILE A 76 -32.24 35.87 -9.44
N ALA A 77 -31.68 36.07 -8.25
CA ALA A 77 -32.26 36.95 -7.23
C ALA A 77 -32.40 38.40 -7.72
N ARG A 78 -31.48 38.88 -8.57
CA ARG A 78 -31.54 40.21 -9.19
C ARG A 78 -32.58 40.29 -10.32
N ILE A 79 -32.73 39.23 -11.11
CA ILE A 79 -33.62 39.21 -12.28
C ILE A 79 -35.08 38.96 -11.87
N LYS A 80 -35.33 38.08 -10.89
CA LYS A 80 -36.68 37.73 -10.40
C LYS A 80 -37.64 38.94 -10.29
N PRO A 81 -37.31 40.02 -9.58
CA PRO A 81 -38.21 41.17 -9.46
C PRO A 81 -38.46 41.90 -10.79
N LEU A 82 -37.50 41.89 -11.73
CA LEU A 82 -37.63 42.55 -13.04
C LEU A 82 -38.61 41.82 -13.97
N VAL A 83 -38.85 40.54 -13.73
CA VAL A 83 -39.77 39.70 -14.52
C VAL A 83 -41.09 39.42 -13.80
N GLY A 84 -41.38 40.13 -12.70
CA GLY A 84 -42.61 39.97 -11.92
C GLY A 84 -42.69 38.66 -11.12
N LEU A 85 -41.57 37.98 -10.92
CA LEU A 85 -41.44 36.81 -10.04
C LEU A 85 -40.95 37.32 -8.68
N ILE A 86 -41.77 37.18 -7.63
CA ILE A 86 -41.40 37.46 -6.23
C ILE A 86 -40.92 36.17 -5.59
#